data_AF-A0A7W1AHZ3-F1
#
_entry.id   AF-A0A7W1AHZ3-F1
#
_cell.length_a   1.000
_cell.length_b   1.000
_cell.length_c   1.000
_cell.angle_alpha   90.00
_cell.angle_beta   90.00
_cell.angle_gamma   90.00
#
_symmetry.space_group_name_H-M   'P 1'
#
loop_
_entity.id
_entity.type
_entity.pdbx_description
1 polymer ?
#
loop_
_entity_poly.entity_id
_entity_poly.type
_entity_poly.pdbx_seq_one_letter_code
_entity_poly.pdbx_strand_id
1 'polypeptide(L)'
;MQKLIGLMLMTTLAAACGGDGDDIDSNEEARRAYFGLDASIEKSLQLGFVGFNAASSATIDPQMMAGDLAGMLTITGKVDQGSSANKGMRLNIGMVDYTDGEILIVQEGEDDVKVNLTYDTNADVLLQPYLDLKLANIPDGTFTGTLTGTYVMAGDLEGEATLNLTFSGKLISNGTGGTTRAPLMTTVTGTAKSGDGTFDVNITL
;
A
#
# COMPACT_ATOMS: atom_id res chain seq x y z
N MET A 1 21.18 27.35 59.22
CA MET A 1 21.12 25.97 58.67
C MET A 1 19.76 25.81 58.01
N GLN A 2 19.68 25.93 56.70
CA GLN A 2 18.42 25.84 55.95
C GLN A 2 18.64 24.86 54.79
N LYS A 3 17.90 23.75 54.84
CA LYS A 3 18.04 22.60 53.96
C LYS A 3 17.43 22.92 52.60
N LEU A 4 18.24 22.86 51.54
CA LEU A 4 17.78 22.86 50.15
C LEU A 4 17.29 21.44 49.80
N ILE A 5 16.02 21.31 49.44
CA ILE A 5 15.45 20.10 48.82
C ILE A 5 15.58 20.30 47.31
N GLY A 6 16.48 19.56 46.68
CA GLY A 6 16.61 19.49 45.24
C GLY A 6 15.55 18.57 44.66
N LEU A 7 14.64 19.14 43.85
CA LEU A 7 13.67 18.40 43.06
C LEU A 7 14.34 17.95 41.77
N MET A 8 14.60 16.65 41.66
CA MET A 8 15.20 15.99 40.51
C MET A 8 14.14 15.86 39.41
N LEU A 9 14.24 16.69 38.39
CA LEU A 9 13.39 16.64 37.20
C LEU A 9 13.91 15.53 36.28
N MET A 10 13.25 14.37 36.27
CA MET A 10 13.47 13.32 35.26
C MET A 10 12.85 13.78 33.94
N THR A 11 13.68 14.32 33.06
CA THR A 11 13.35 14.48 31.64
C THR A 11 13.54 13.14 30.94
N THR A 12 12.46 12.44 30.63
CA THR A 12 12.47 11.33 29.66
C THR A 12 12.57 11.92 28.26
N LEU A 13 13.76 11.87 27.67
CA LEU A 13 13.95 12.06 26.24
C LEU A 13 13.32 10.85 25.54
N ALA A 14 12.17 11.05 24.89
CA ALA A 14 11.73 10.14 23.84
C ALA A 14 12.70 10.31 22.68
N ALA A 15 13.50 9.28 22.43
CA ALA A 15 14.41 9.21 21.31
C ALA A 15 13.57 9.07 20.03
N ALA A 16 13.30 10.20 19.38
CA ALA A 16 13.13 10.23 17.93
C ALA A 16 14.52 9.97 17.31
N CYS A 17 14.91 8.69 17.22
CA CYS A 17 16.09 8.28 16.48
C CYS A 17 15.61 7.80 15.10
N GLY A 18 15.80 8.65 14.10
CA GLY A 18 15.95 8.17 12.73
C GLY A 18 17.36 7.57 12.62
N GLY A 19 17.44 6.32 12.16
CA GLY A 19 18.69 5.62 11.91
C GLY A 19 18.62 4.18 12.40
N ASP A 20 18.71 3.26 11.44
CA ASP A 20 18.50 1.81 11.51
C ASP A 20 17.00 1.47 11.35
N GLY A 21 16.60 1.06 10.14
CA GLY A 21 15.23 0.67 9.87
C GLY A 21 14.91 -0.63 10.58
N ASP A 22 13.77 -0.68 11.28
CA ASP A 22 13.34 -1.84 12.04
C ASP A 22 12.35 -2.68 11.23
N ASP A 23 12.32 -3.99 11.52
CA ASP A 23 11.23 -4.86 11.06
C ASP A 23 9.91 -4.38 11.67
N ILE A 24 8.76 -4.67 11.01
CA ILE A 24 7.45 -4.38 11.63
C ILE A 24 7.32 -5.15 12.95
N ASP A 25 7.16 -4.45 14.05
CA ASP A 25 6.96 -5.01 15.40
C ASP A 25 5.67 -4.53 16.09
N SER A 26 4.90 -3.67 15.42
CA SER A 26 3.69 -3.05 15.95
C SER A 26 2.60 -2.83 14.90
N ASN A 27 1.36 -2.64 15.37
CA ASN A 27 0.23 -2.27 14.51
C ASN A 27 0.44 -0.92 13.81
N GLU A 28 1.14 0.01 14.44
CA GLU A 28 1.42 1.32 13.86
C GLU A 28 2.43 1.23 12.71
N GLU A 29 3.47 0.42 12.84
CA GLU A 29 4.41 0.19 11.74
C GLU A 29 3.78 -0.61 10.60
N ALA A 30 2.92 -1.59 10.91
CA ALA A 30 2.14 -2.29 9.89
C ALA A 30 1.25 -1.32 9.10
N ARG A 31 0.68 -0.32 9.79
CA ARG A 31 -0.09 0.76 9.17
C ARG A 31 0.78 1.59 8.23
N ARG A 32 1.97 2.01 8.67
CA ARG A 32 2.94 2.81 7.90
C ARG A 32 3.45 2.08 6.65
N ALA A 33 3.77 0.80 6.79
CA ALA A 33 4.13 -0.07 5.67
C ALA A 33 3.03 -0.09 4.59
N TYR A 34 1.76 -0.15 5.00
CA TYR A 34 0.68 -0.04 4.02
C TYR A 34 0.53 1.37 3.42
N PHE A 35 0.69 2.44 4.20
CA PHE A 35 0.66 3.81 3.67
C PHE A 35 1.65 4.02 2.53
N GLY A 36 2.86 3.45 2.65
CA GLY A 36 3.86 3.42 1.59
C GLY A 36 3.44 2.73 0.29
N LEU A 37 2.53 1.76 0.38
CA LEU A 37 2.05 1.00 -0.75
C LEU A 37 0.74 1.54 -1.35
N ASP A 38 0.01 2.41 -0.65
CA ASP A 38 -1.36 2.74 -1.06
C ASP A 38 -1.44 3.34 -2.48
N ALA A 39 -0.53 4.26 -2.82
CA ALA A 39 -0.47 4.85 -4.15
C ALA A 39 -0.21 3.79 -5.24
N SER A 40 0.56 2.73 -4.93
CA SER A 40 0.78 1.62 -5.86
C SER A 40 -0.50 0.82 -6.16
N ILE A 41 -1.46 0.76 -5.23
CA ILE A 41 -2.75 0.08 -5.45
C ILE A 41 -3.59 0.87 -6.47
N GLU A 42 -3.57 2.20 -6.38
CA GLU A 42 -4.21 3.07 -7.37
C GLU A 42 -3.54 2.93 -8.75
N LYS A 43 -2.21 2.95 -8.80
CA LYS A 43 -1.47 2.72 -10.05
C LYS A 43 -1.74 1.32 -10.62
N SER A 44 -1.91 0.31 -9.77
CA SER A 44 -2.26 -1.05 -10.17
C SER A 44 -3.63 -1.13 -10.84
N LEU A 45 -4.63 -0.42 -10.29
CA LEU A 45 -5.96 -0.30 -10.90
C LEU A 45 -5.88 0.34 -12.29
N GLN A 46 -5.12 1.43 -12.42
CA GLN A 46 -4.92 2.14 -13.69
C GLN A 46 -4.23 1.25 -14.73
N LEU A 47 -3.12 0.61 -14.36
CA LEU A 47 -2.38 -0.32 -15.23
C LEU A 47 -3.24 -1.52 -15.64
N GLY A 48 -4.09 -2.03 -14.74
CA GLY A 48 -5.09 -3.05 -15.06
C GLY A 48 -6.03 -2.61 -16.19
N PHE A 49 -6.54 -1.38 -16.15
CA PHE A 49 -7.38 -0.84 -17.23
C PHE A 49 -6.61 -0.56 -18.52
N VAL A 50 -5.36 -0.08 -18.45
CA VAL A 50 -4.49 0.07 -19.63
C VAL A 50 -4.31 -1.29 -20.31
N GLY A 51 -3.99 -2.32 -19.54
CA GLY A 51 -3.86 -3.69 -20.03
C GLY A 51 -5.16 -4.22 -20.63
N PHE A 52 -6.30 -3.98 -19.97
CA PHE A 52 -7.63 -4.35 -20.48
C PHE A 52 -7.94 -3.71 -21.84
N ASN A 53 -7.64 -2.42 -21.99
CA ASN A 53 -7.90 -1.68 -23.23
C ASN A 53 -6.99 -2.09 -24.39
N ALA A 54 -5.78 -2.59 -24.08
CA ALA A 54 -4.82 -3.08 -25.06
C ALA A 54 -5.02 -4.56 -25.43
N ALA A 55 -5.55 -5.36 -24.50
CA ALA A 55 -5.64 -6.81 -24.66
C ALA A 55 -6.80 -7.24 -25.58
N SER A 56 -6.54 -8.28 -26.36
CA SER A 56 -7.56 -9.00 -27.14
C SER A 56 -8.22 -10.16 -26.35
N SER A 57 -7.80 -10.36 -25.10
CA SER A 57 -8.25 -11.44 -24.22
C SER A 57 -8.34 -10.96 -22.77
N ALA A 58 -8.85 -11.81 -21.88
CA ALA A 58 -8.88 -11.50 -20.45
C ALA A 58 -7.49 -11.45 -19.79
N THR A 59 -6.46 -11.99 -20.44
CA THR A 59 -5.08 -11.86 -19.97
C THR A 59 -4.49 -10.57 -20.51
N ILE A 60 -3.92 -9.76 -19.62
CA ILE A 60 -3.26 -8.51 -19.98
C ILE A 60 -1.76 -8.75 -20.15
N ASP A 61 -1.17 -8.13 -21.18
CA ASP A 61 0.28 -8.05 -21.30
C ASP A 61 0.86 -7.20 -20.15
N PRO A 62 2.13 -7.42 -19.76
CA PRO A 62 2.76 -6.65 -18.68
C PRO A 62 2.64 -5.14 -18.91
N GLN A 63 2.14 -4.44 -17.89
CA GLN A 63 2.03 -2.98 -17.86
C GLN A 63 2.97 -2.43 -16.79
N MET A 64 3.65 -1.33 -17.07
CA MET A 64 4.69 -0.79 -16.18
C MET A 64 4.49 0.69 -15.93
N MET A 65 4.83 1.14 -14.71
CA MET A 65 4.85 2.54 -14.31
C MET A 65 5.94 2.78 -13.26
N ALA A 66 6.61 3.94 -13.33
CA ALA A 66 7.57 4.34 -12.30
C ALA A 66 6.89 4.69 -10.98
N GLY A 67 7.61 4.49 -9.87
CA GLY A 67 7.31 5.21 -8.65
C GLY A 67 7.48 6.71 -8.87
N ASP A 68 6.80 7.52 -8.06
CA ASP A 68 6.86 8.99 -8.18
C ASP A 68 8.27 9.53 -7.89
N LEU A 69 9.06 8.81 -7.08
CA LEU A 69 10.45 9.12 -6.82
C LEU A 69 11.41 8.19 -7.59
N ALA A 70 11.24 6.86 -7.48
CA ALA A 70 12.14 5.88 -8.10
C ALA A 70 11.52 4.48 -8.27
N GLY A 71 12.28 3.59 -8.90
CA GLY A 71 11.93 2.18 -9.09
C GLY A 71 10.78 1.94 -10.06
N MET A 72 10.35 0.69 -10.14
CA MET A 72 9.37 0.23 -11.12
C MET A 72 8.26 -0.62 -10.51
N LEU A 73 7.02 -0.28 -10.84
CA LEU A 73 5.84 -1.12 -10.66
C LEU A 73 5.51 -1.82 -11.98
N THR A 74 5.34 -3.13 -11.93
CA THR A 74 4.94 -3.98 -13.05
C THR A 74 3.68 -4.75 -12.69
N ILE A 75 2.67 -4.68 -13.55
CA ILE A 75 1.39 -5.34 -13.36
C ILE A 75 1.16 -6.34 -14.48
N THR A 76 0.91 -7.59 -14.08
CA THR A 76 0.47 -8.66 -14.97
C THR A 76 -0.84 -9.26 -14.45
N GLY A 77 -1.49 -10.10 -15.25
CA GLY A 77 -2.62 -10.89 -14.76
C GLY A 77 -3.81 -10.84 -15.70
N LYS A 78 -5.00 -10.70 -15.13
CA LYS A 78 -6.26 -10.81 -15.87
C LYS A 78 -7.26 -9.72 -15.49
N VAL A 79 -7.99 -9.24 -16.49
CA VAL A 79 -9.15 -8.35 -16.33
C VAL A 79 -10.31 -8.92 -17.14
N ASP A 80 -11.51 -8.93 -16.56
CA ASP A 80 -12.70 -9.45 -17.24
C ASP A 80 -13.03 -8.69 -18.52
N GLN A 81 -13.26 -9.45 -19.60
CA GLN A 81 -13.60 -8.91 -20.90
C GLN A 81 -15.10 -8.67 -21.09
N GLY A 82 -15.44 -7.81 -22.05
CA GLY A 82 -16.81 -7.49 -22.43
C GLY A 82 -17.30 -6.14 -21.92
N SER A 83 -18.52 -5.76 -22.31
CA SER A 83 -19.08 -4.41 -22.11
C SER A 83 -19.69 -4.16 -20.72
N SER A 84 -19.70 -5.16 -19.84
CA SER A 84 -20.26 -5.03 -18.47
C SER A 84 -19.59 -3.89 -17.68
N ALA A 85 -20.38 -3.10 -16.95
CA ALA A 85 -19.85 -2.13 -16.00
C ALA A 85 -19.29 -2.78 -14.71
N ASN A 86 -19.45 -4.10 -14.57
CA ASN A 86 -18.80 -4.89 -13.52
C ASN A 86 -17.56 -5.57 -14.11
N LYS A 87 -16.45 -5.50 -13.38
CA LYS A 87 -15.14 -6.02 -13.80
C LYS A 87 -14.46 -6.71 -12.62
N GLY A 88 -13.99 -7.93 -12.82
CA GLY A 88 -12.97 -8.54 -11.97
C GLY A 88 -11.58 -8.21 -12.50
N MET A 89 -10.66 -7.88 -11.60
CA MET A 89 -9.23 -7.73 -11.88
C MET A 89 -8.45 -8.65 -10.95
N ARG A 90 -7.52 -9.40 -11.51
CA ARG A 90 -6.72 -10.43 -10.84
C ARG A 90 -5.28 -10.20 -11.24
N LEU A 91 -4.56 -9.44 -10.43
CA LEU A 91 -3.31 -8.79 -10.80
C LEU A 91 -2.17 -9.31 -9.94
N ASN A 92 -1.03 -9.59 -10.56
CA ASN A 92 0.23 -9.82 -9.84
C ASN A 92 1.03 -8.51 -9.83
N ILE A 93 1.60 -8.18 -8.67
CA ILE A 93 2.32 -6.93 -8.41
C ILE A 93 3.83 -7.22 -8.36
N GLY A 94 4.52 -6.87 -9.44
CA GLY A 94 5.98 -6.83 -9.50
C GLY A 94 6.50 -5.46 -9.08
N MET A 95 7.45 -5.42 -8.14
CA MET A 95 8.15 -4.19 -7.74
C MET A 95 9.65 -4.43 -7.72
N VAL A 96 10.40 -3.44 -8.22
CA VAL A 96 11.86 -3.37 -8.13
C VAL A 96 12.24 -1.97 -7.70
N ASP A 97 12.87 -1.85 -6.53
CA ASP A 97 13.27 -0.60 -5.86
C ASP A 97 12.13 0.45 -5.83
N TYR A 98 10.87 0.01 -5.80
CA TYR A 98 9.72 0.90 -6.03
C TYR A 98 9.54 1.86 -4.85
N THR A 99 9.43 3.16 -5.14
CA THR A 99 9.06 4.15 -4.12
C THR A 99 8.38 5.38 -4.74
N ASP A 100 7.32 5.83 -4.09
CA ASP A 100 6.68 7.12 -4.37
C ASP A 100 7.32 8.28 -3.59
N GLY A 101 8.33 7.99 -2.77
CA GLY A 101 9.05 8.95 -1.95
C GLY A 101 8.54 9.05 -0.52
N GLU A 102 8.94 10.14 0.15
CA GLU A 102 8.58 10.40 1.54
C GLU A 102 7.07 10.67 1.69
N ILE A 103 6.42 9.97 2.60
CA ILE A 103 5.01 10.10 2.90
C ILE A 103 4.85 10.77 4.25
N LEU A 104 4.02 11.82 4.30
CA LEU A 104 3.62 12.47 5.53
C LEU A 104 2.35 11.79 6.07
N ILE A 105 2.48 11.18 7.24
CA ILE A 105 1.37 10.58 7.97
C ILE A 105 0.96 11.56 9.05
N VAL A 106 -0.15 12.25 8.78
CA VAL A 106 -0.76 13.20 9.71
C VAL A 106 -1.54 12.42 10.76
N GLN A 107 -1.27 12.71 12.03
CA GLN A 107 -1.88 12.01 13.17
C GLN A 107 -2.53 13.02 14.10
N GLU A 108 -3.77 12.77 14.50
CA GLU A 108 -4.48 13.68 15.41
C GLU A 108 -3.93 13.55 16.84
N GLY A 109 -3.38 14.65 17.37
CA GLY A 109 -2.89 14.70 18.75
C GLY A 109 -1.50 14.10 18.96
N GLU A 110 -0.81 13.73 17.87
CA GLU A 110 0.57 13.26 17.86
C GLU A 110 1.39 14.06 16.84
N ASP A 111 2.72 13.90 16.88
CA ASP A 111 3.58 14.50 15.87
C ASP A 111 3.37 13.81 14.52
N ASP A 112 3.35 14.61 13.46
CA ASP A 112 3.32 14.09 12.09
C ASP A 112 4.58 13.25 11.83
N VAL A 113 4.40 12.09 11.23
CA VAL A 113 5.50 11.16 10.94
C VAL A 113 5.79 11.18 9.46
N LYS A 114 7.06 11.31 9.11
CA LYS A 114 7.56 11.13 7.75
C LYS A 114 8.09 9.71 7.62
N VAL A 115 7.71 9.05 6.55
CA VAL A 115 8.08 7.66 6.28
C VAL A 115 8.60 7.56 4.85
N ASN A 116 9.81 7.04 4.69
CA ASN A 116 10.46 6.79 3.43
C ASN A 116 10.72 5.28 3.28
N LEU A 117 10.05 4.67 2.31
CA LEU A 117 10.10 3.22 2.08
C LEU A 117 10.32 2.91 0.61
N THR A 118 11.12 1.89 0.36
CA THR A 118 11.25 1.22 -0.94
C THR A 118 10.71 -0.20 -0.85
N TYR A 119 10.14 -0.69 -1.94
CA TYR A 119 9.52 -2.02 -2.00
C TYR A 119 10.07 -2.84 -3.16
N ASP A 120 10.43 -4.09 -2.85
CA ASP A 120 10.69 -5.14 -3.81
C ASP A 120 9.69 -6.28 -3.65
N THR A 121 9.41 -6.97 -4.76
CA THR A 121 8.68 -8.25 -4.74
C THR A 121 9.44 -9.33 -5.49
N ASN A 122 8.98 -10.58 -5.37
CA ASN A 122 9.64 -11.70 -6.03
C ASN A 122 9.67 -11.51 -7.57
N ALA A 123 10.80 -11.86 -8.18
CA ALA A 123 10.93 -11.84 -9.65
C ALA A 123 10.07 -12.91 -10.34
N ASP A 124 9.75 -14.00 -9.64
CA ASP A 124 8.78 -15.00 -10.10
C ASP A 124 7.34 -14.48 -9.89
N VAL A 125 6.63 -14.29 -11.00
CA VAL A 125 5.24 -13.80 -11.03
C VAL A 125 4.30 -14.65 -10.19
N LEU A 126 4.56 -15.95 -10.03
CA LEU A 126 3.70 -16.83 -9.22
C LEU A 126 3.87 -16.61 -7.71
N LEU A 127 4.93 -15.92 -7.30
CA LEU A 127 5.24 -15.58 -5.92
C LEU A 127 5.03 -14.08 -5.62
N GLN A 128 4.64 -13.30 -6.63
CA GLN A 128 4.33 -11.88 -6.44
C GLN A 128 3.05 -11.68 -5.64
N PRO A 129 2.92 -10.55 -4.92
CA PRO A 129 1.67 -10.17 -4.31
C PRO A 129 0.52 -10.14 -5.30
N TYR A 130 -0.61 -10.71 -4.88
CA TYR A 130 -1.79 -10.90 -5.69
C TYR A 130 -2.91 -9.99 -5.23
N LEU A 131 -3.35 -9.11 -6.13
CA LEU A 131 -4.44 -8.17 -5.93
C LEU A 131 -5.67 -8.65 -6.72
N ASP A 132 -6.71 -9.08 -6.00
CA ASP A 132 -8.00 -9.46 -6.56
C ASP A 132 -9.04 -8.38 -6.25
N LEU A 133 -9.50 -7.69 -7.27
CA LEU A 133 -10.51 -6.63 -7.17
C LEU A 133 -11.79 -7.02 -7.91
N LYS A 134 -12.92 -6.70 -7.30
CA LYS A 134 -14.25 -6.72 -7.90
C LYS A 134 -14.77 -5.30 -7.94
N LEU A 135 -14.84 -4.77 -9.15
CA LEU A 135 -15.39 -3.45 -9.46
C LEU A 135 -16.85 -3.62 -9.89
N ALA A 136 -17.74 -2.82 -9.31
CA ALA A 136 -19.15 -2.81 -9.65
C ALA A 136 -19.57 -1.41 -10.10
N ASN A 137 -20.32 -1.34 -11.19
CA ASN A 137 -20.89 -0.10 -11.75
C ASN A 137 -19.83 0.99 -12.06
N ILE A 138 -18.73 0.63 -12.71
CA ILE A 138 -17.74 1.63 -13.15
C ILE A 138 -18.37 2.61 -14.16
N PRO A 139 -17.96 3.90 -14.19
CA PRO A 139 -16.87 4.48 -13.39
C PRO A 139 -17.28 4.92 -11.98
N ASP A 140 -18.55 5.21 -11.72
CA ASP A 140 -19.03 5.81 -10.46
C ASP A 140 -19.72 4.78 -9.56
N GLY A 141 -18.91 3.88 -9.02
CA GLY A 141 -19.39 2.63 -8.42
C GLY A 141 -18.74 2.29 -7.08
N THR A 142 -18.55 1.00 -6.85
CA THR A 142 -17.87 0.47 -5.67
C THR A 142 -16.85 -0.56 -6.06
N PHE A 143 -15.86 -0.77 -5.19
CA PHE A 143 -14.97 -1.91 -5.30
C PHE A 143 -14.88 -2.66 -3.98
N THR A 144 -14.55 -3.95 -4.08
CA THR A 144 -14.09 -4.79 -2.99
C THR A 144 -12.89 -5.59 -3.47
N GLY A 145 -12.04 -6.06 -2.58
CA GLY A 145 -10.94 -6.91 -3.00
C GLY A 145 -10.04 -7.39 -1.89
N THR A 146 -9.01 -8.12 -2.26
CA THR A 146 -7.97 -8.62 -1.37
C THR A 146 -6.59 -8.42 -1.96
N LEU A 147 -5.61 -8.15 -1.09
CA LEU A 147 -4.18 -8.16 -1.40
C LEU A 147 -3.53 -9.20 -0.52
N THR A 148 -2.84 -10.16 -1.14
CA THR A 148 -2.10 -11.17 -0.40
C THR A 148 -0.72 -11.37 -1.02
N GLY A 149 0.32 -11.28 -0.21
CA GLY A 149 1.68 -11.60 -0.65
C GLY A 149 2.76 -10.91 0.16
N THR A 150 4.00 -11.23 -0.18
CA THR A 150 5.19 -10.77 0.52
C THR A 150 5.86 -9.62 -0.23
N TYR A 151 6.22 -8.59 0.53
CA TYR A 151 7.02 -7.46 0.10
C TYR A 151 8.32 -7.47 0.90
N VAL A 152 9.42 -7.12 0.25
CA VAL A 152 10.68 -6.80 0.93
C VAL A 152 10.75 -5.28 1.01
N MET A 153 10.89 -4.74 2.21
CA MET A 153 10.94 -3.31 2.48
C MET A 153 12.36 -2.89 2.82
N ALA A 154 12.70 -1.65 2.48
CA ALA A 154 13.87 -0.97 3.00
C ALA A 154 13.59 0.52 3.26
N GLY A 155 14.41 1.15 4.10
CA GLY A 155 14.26 2.55 4.50
C GLY A 155 13.93 2.68 5.98
N ASP A 156 12.86 3.40 6.31
CA ASP A 156 12.44 3.60 7.71
C ASP A 156 11.85 2.33 8.36
N LEU A 157 11.41 1.37 7.53
CA LEU A 157 11.06 0.00 7.90
C LEU A 157 11.80 -0.94 6.97
N GLU A 158 12.31 -2.03 7.51
CA GLU A 158 13.10 -3.02 6.77
C GLU A 158 12.48 -4.42 6.85
N GLY A 159 13.01 -5.34 6.06
CA GLY A 159 12.67 -6.75 6.14
C GLY A 159 11.46 -7.18 5.32
N GLU A 160 11.04 -8.43 5.54
CA GLU A 160 9.93 -9.04 4.81
C GLU A 160 8.60 -8.84 5.54
N ALA A 161 7.62 -8.27 4.85
CA ALA A 161 6.24 -8.17 5.31
C ALA A 161 5.31 -8.97 4.39
N THR A 162 4.63 -9.96 4.96
CA THR A 162 3.54 -10.67 4.28
C THR A 162 2.21 -10.02 4.62
N LEU A 163 1.60 -9.36 3.64
CA LEU A 163 0.32 -8.69 3.78
C LEU A 163 -0.82 -9.64 3.45
N ASN A 164 -1.90 -9.55 4.22
CA ASN A 164 -3.18 -10.16 3.94
C ASN A 164 -4.27 -9.14 4.26
N LEU A 165 -4.69 -8.39 3.24
CA LEU A 165 -5.55 -7.23 3.37
C LEU A 165 -6.84 -7.42 2.57
N THR A 166 -7.90 -6.80 3.06
CA THR A 166 -9.20 -6.65 2.42
C THR A 166 -9.47 -5.18 2.18
N PHE A 167 -10.04 -4.87 1.02
CA PHE A 167 -10.35 -3.53 0.56
C PHE A 167 -11.85 -3.41 0.31
N SER A 168 -12.38 -2.24 0.63
CA SER A 168 -13.70 -1.83 0.14
C SER A 168 -13.74 -0.33 -0.03
N GLY A 169 -14.45 0.16 -1.04
CA GLY A 169 -14.58 1.59 -1.22
C GLY A 169 -15.45 2.02 -2.39
N LYS A 170 -15.41 3.33 -2.66
CA LYS A 170 -16.10 3.96 -3.79
C LYS A 170 -15.15 4.18 -4.96
N LEU A 171 -15.71 4.12 -6.16
CA LEU A 171 -15.03 4.47 -7.40
C LEU A 171 -15.62 5.77 -7.95
N ILE A 172 -14.79 6.56 -8.61
CA ILE A 172 -15.22 7.73 -9.37
C ILE A 172 -14.55 7.73 -10.75
N SER A 173 -15.17 8.45 -11.70
CA SER A 173 -14.51 8.80 -12.95
C SER A 173 -13.21 9.58 -12.71
N ASN A 174 -12.15 9.21 -13.44
CA ASN A 174 -10.89 9.95 -13.42
C ASN A 174 -10.89 11.17 -14.37
N GLY A 175 -12.05 11.52 -14.95
CA GLY A 175 -12.20 12.65 -15.88
C GLY A 175 -11.62 12.44 -17.28
N THR A 176 -10.94 11.31 -17.55
CA THR A 176 -10.29 10.99 -18.83
C THR A 176 -10.82 9.69 -19.46
N GLY A 177 -11.99 9.23 -19.01
CA GLY A 177 -12.64 8.01 -19.51
C GLY A 177 -12.24 6.73 -18.77
N GLY A 178 -11.50 6.84 -17.65
CA GLY A 178 -11.15 5.73 -16.76
C GLY A 178 -11.82 5.82 -15.39
N THR A 179 -11.34 5.00 -14.45
CA THR A 179 -11.90 4.84 -13.11
C THR A 179 -10.77 4.86 -12.08
N THR A 180 -11.01 5.52 -10.95
CA THR A 180 -10.07 5.67 -9.82
C THR A 180 -10.80 5.49 -8.49
N ARG A 181 -10.07 5.21 -7.40
CA ARG A 181 -10.66 5.19 -6.06
C ARG A 181 -11.12 6.60 -5.65
N ALA A 182 -12.28 6.69 -5.02
CA ALA A 182 -12.75 7.95 -4.45
C ALA A 182 -11.88 8.32 -3.22
N PRO A 183 -11.41 9.57 -3.10
CA PRO A 183 -10.65 10.00 -1.92
C PRO A 183 -11.47 9.88 -0.64
N LEU A 184 -10.84 9.53 0.48
CA LEU A 184 -11.43 9.43 1.83
C LEU A 184 -12.59 8.43 1.94
N MET A 185 -12.66 7.46 1.03
CA MET A 185 -13.75 6.50 0.89
C MET A 185 -13.26 5.06 0.67
N THR A 186 -11.99 4.78 0.93
CA THR A 186 -11.42 3.42 0.90
C THR A 186 -11.13 2.95 2.32
N THR A 187 -11.68 1.79 2.70
CA THR A 187 -11.34 1.10 3.93
C THR A 187 -10.45 -0.09 3.62
N VAL A 188 -9.34 -0.20 4.36
CA VAL A 188 -8.37 -1.28 4.28
C VAL A 188 -8.26 -1.93 5.64
N THR A 189 -8.50 -3.23 5.71
CA THR A 189 -8.38 -4.02 6.95
C THR A 189 -7.61 -5.30 6.70
N GLY A 190 -6.92 -5.83 7.71
CA GLY A 190 -6.23 -7.11 7.61
C GLY A 190 -5.01 -7.16 8.49
N THR A 191 -3.98 -7.89 8.05
CA THR A 191 -2.76 -8.10 8.84
C THR A 191 -1.50 -7.96 8.00
N ALA A 192 -0.45 -7.47 8.64
CA ALA A 192 0.94 -7.63 8.19
C ALA A 192 1.64 -8.65 9.10
N LYS A 193 2.27 -9.66 8.50
CA LYS A 193 3.13 -10.61 9.21
C LYS A 193 4.60 -10.26 8.94
N SER A 194 5.37 -10.08 10.01
CA SER A 194 6.82 -9.87 9.98
C SER A 194 7.45 -10.76 11.07
N GLY A 195 8.47 -11.54 10.69
CA GLY A 195 9.04 -12.57 11.58
C GLY A 195 7.97 -13.49 12.19
N ASP A 196 7.97 -13.57 13.52
CA ASP A 196 6.97 -14.32 14.30
C ASP A 196 5.73 -13.47 14.67
N GLY A 197 5.76 -12.16 14.40
CA GLY A 197 4.71 -11.21 14.70
C GLY A 197 3.60 -11.17 13.66
N THR A 198 2.39 -10.79 14.07
CA THR A 198 1.26 -10.50 13.20
C THR A 198 0.54 -9.28 13.75
N PHE A 199 0.40 -8.27 12.91
CA PHE A 199 0.00 -6.93 13.30
C PHE A 199 -1.19 -6.47 12.49
N ASP A 200 -2.13 -5.81 13.13
CA ASP A 200 -3.36 -5.36 12.50
C ASP A 200 -3.10 -4.13 11.62
N VAL A 201 -3.66 -4.16 10.42
CA VAL A 201 -3.79 -3.01 9.53
C VAL A 201 -5.26 -2.62 9.49
N ASN A 202 -5.57 -1.38 9.87
CA ASN A 202 -6.93 -0.84 9.80
C ASN A 202 -6.87 0.66 9.49
N ILE A 203 -7.25 1.04 8.27
CA ILE A 203 -7.10 2.40 7.75
C ILE A 203 -8.32 2.78 6.93
N THR A 204 -8.69 4.06 7.01
CA THR A 204 -9.60 4.69 6.04
C THR A 204 -8.84 5.81 5.31
N LEU A 205 -8.90 5.79 3.98
CA LEU A 205 -8.14 6.61 3.04
C LEU A 205 -9.01 7.30 2.02
#